data_AF-A0A1X6WZF5-F1
#
_entry.id   AF-A0A1X6WZF5-F1
#
_cell.length_a   1.000
_cell.length_b   1.000
_cell.length_c   1.000
_cell.angle_alpha   90.00
_cell.angle_beta   90.00
_cell.angle_gamma   90.00
#
_symmetry.space_group_name_H-M   'P 1'
#
loop_
_entity.id
_entity.type
_entity.pdbx_description
1 polymer ?
#
loop_
_entity_poly.entity_id
_entity_poly.type
_entity_poly.pdbx_seq_one_letter_code
_entity_poly.pdbx_strand_id
1 'polypeptide(L)'
;MTTLTATHLPTGGAADAAAGSRVLVVLPSLGTAVQPLWQYATAQLPSDWTVVGIDLPGHGRSAPVAARAGIALTMEELAEQVLESVRSVLPDVGSFAVAGDSVGGAIALQLALSHPETVDAAGVFCSGAKIGTAEAWEERAAFVEEAGTPTMVEGSAQRWFAPGFIEAQPVVSTELLHSLQGTDRFSYAAVCRALAAFDVRDRLGDVRVPILAVAGEHDQPTPPASLQAIADGVPHGRFEVVADAAHLVPAEAPEVAAELLHGFLLGAGSAVQGSGEGSPAGASAGGAAATVGPVESVATPGAGEAAGTGEAAGTAAPGVTDAGLPDLTRSQVHEAGTAVRREVLSDEHVDRANASITEFTQDFQDFISRYAWGEIWTRPGIDRRMRSAVTLTAMVAGGHQEELAMHVRAAVRNGLTRDEIKEILLQSAVYCSVPSANTAFKIAGQVLADLDAER
;
A
#
# COMPACT_ATOMS: atom_id res chain seq x y z
N MET A 1 -8.47 14.12 13.78
CA MET A 1 -7.76 13.90 12.51
C MET A 1 -7.01 12.58 12.62
N THR A 2 -6.94 11.81 11.53
CA THR A 2 -6.30 10.49 11.52
C THR A 2 -4.80 10.69 11.35
N THR A 3 -3.98 10.18 12.28
CA THR A 3 -2.51 10.17 12.14
C THR A 3 -2.13 9.30 10.95
N LEU A 4 -1.25 9.80 10.07
CA LEU A 4 -0.76 9.06 8.92
C LEU A 4 0.28 8.02 9.37
N THR A 5 0.43 6.96 8.59
CA THR A 5 1.45 5.95 8.85
C THR A 5 2.82 6.49 8.49
N ALA A 6 3.67 6.58 9.50
CA ALA A 6 5.08 6.87 9.35
C ALA A 6 5.90 5.57 9.36
N THR A 7 6.86 5.46 8.44
CA THR A 7 7.73 4.29 8.27
C THR A 7 9.19 4.75 8.24
N HIS A 8 10.03 4.15 9.08
CA HIS A 8 11.47 4.33 8.97
C HIS A 8 11.97 3.63 7.70
N LEU A 9 12.64 4.39 6.83
CA LEU A 9 13.22 3.87 5.60
C LEU A 9 14.70 3.55 5.78
N PRO A 10 15.24 2.57 5.01
CA PRO A 10 16.64 2.19 5.14
C PRO A 10 17.58 3.34 4.75
N THR A 11 18.72 3.41 5.43
CA THR A 11 19.90 4.23 5.09
C THR A 11 21.15 3.35 5.13
N GLY A 12 22.27 3.83 4.59
CA GLY A 12 23.53 3.13 4.54
C GLY A 12 24.20 2.97 5.90
N GLY A 13 23.66 2.13 6.79
CA GLY A 13 24.17 1.83 8.14
C GLY A 13 23.24 0.93 8.97
N ALA A 14 23.67 0.54 10.18
CA ALA A 14 22.81 -0.18 11.12
C ALA A 14 21.75 0.76 11.72
N ALA A 15 20.54 0.22 11.95
CA ALA A 15 19.26 0.92 12.09
C ALA A 15 19.03 1.79 13.34
N ASP A 16 20.06 2.16 14.09
CA ASP A 16 19.89 3.00 15.27
C ASP A 16 20.11 4.47 14.91
N ALA A 17 19.05 5.27 15.04
CA ALA A 17 19.12 6.73 14.96
C ALA A 17 20.14 7.24 15.99
N ALA A 18 21.35 7.53 15.54
CA ALA A 18 22.37 8.10 16.41
C ALA A 18 21.89 9.48 16.89
N ALA A 19 22.17 9.80 18.17
CA ALA A 19 21.95 11.13 18.70
C ALA A 19 22.68 12.17 17.83
N GLY A 20 21.94 13.14 17.28
CA GLY A 20 22.47 14.14 16.33
C GLY A 20 22.36 13.77 14.84
N SER A 21 21.63 12.69 14.50
CA SER A 21 21.31 12.34 13.10
C SER A 21 20.45 13.42 12.43
N ARG A 22 20.68 13.63 11.13
CA ARG A 22 19.87 14.54 10.31
C ARG A 22 18.55 13.86 9.98
N VAL A 23 17.44 14.56 10.16
CA VAL A 23 16.11 14.02 9.87
C VAL A 23 15.69 14.42 8.46
N LEU A 24 15.33 13.43 7.65
CA LEU A 24 14.68 13.61 6.35
C LEU A 24 13.29 12.98 6.38
N VAL A 25 12.26 13.76 6.08
CA VAL A 25 10.91 13.27 5.87
C VAL A 25 10.67 13.13 4.37
N VAL A 26 10.27 11.95 3.89
CA VAL A 26 9.96 11.73 2.47
C VAL A 26 8.47 11.46 2.24
N LEU A 27 7.94 11.97 1.13
CA LEU A 27 6.52 11.92 0.79
C LEU A 27 6.29 11.26 -0.59
N PRO A 28 5.25 10.41 -0.73
CA PRO A 28 4.99 9.68 -1.95
C PRO A 28 4.36 10.55 -3.05
N SER A 29 4.35 9.99 -4.25
CA SER A 29 3.54 10.46 -5.38
C SER A 29 2.08 9.99 -5.23
N LEU A 30 1.15 10.62 -5.95
CA LEU A 30 -0.27 10.27 -5.91
C LEU A 30 -0.47 8.83 -6.39
N GLY A 31 -1.16 8.00 -5.60
CA GLY A 31 -1.35 6.58 -5.89
C GLY A 31 -0.12 5.71 -5.65
N THR A 32 0.91 6.21 -4.97
CA THR A 32 2.07 5.38 -4.56
C THR A 32 2.15 5.29 -3.04
N ALA A 33 2.84 4.27 -2.54
CA ALA A 33 3.27 4.19 -1.15
C ALA A 33 4.70 4.72 -1.02
N VAL A 34 5.04 5.26 0.15
CA VAL A 34 6.32 5.94 0.36
C VAL A 34 7.50 4.98 0.27
N GLN A 35 7.34 3.76 0.78
CA GLN A 35 8.40 2.75 0.78
C GLN A 35 8.82 2.33 -0.64
N PRO A 36 7.94 1.81 -1.52
CA PRO A 36 8.35 1.40 -2.86
C PRO A 36 8.89 2.56 -3.72
N LEU A 37 8.50 3.80 -3.43
CA LEU A 37 9.04 4.97 -4.14
C LEU A 37 10.44 5.38 -3.68
N TRP A 38 10.68 5.41 -2.36
CA TRP A 38 11.88 6.04 -1.82
C TRP A 38 12.94 5.07 -1.30
N GLN A 39 12.60 3.82 -0.97
CA GLN A 39 13.50 2.92 -0.23
C GLN A 39 14.87 2.71 -0.90
N TYR A 40 14.91 2.69 -2.24
CA TYR A 40 16.17 2.51 -2.96
C TYR A 40 17.04 3.76 -2.93
N ALA A 41 16.44 4.96 -3.04
CA ALA A 41 17.17 6.21 -2.92
C ALA A 41 17.67 6.43 -1.49
N THR A 42 16.81 6.22 -0.48
CA THR A 42 17.19 6.47 0.91
C THR A 42 18.26 5.50 1.39
N ALA A 43 18.28 4.26 0.88
CA ALA A 43 19.32 3.28 1.17
C ALA A 43 20.73 3.75 0.74
N GLN A 44 20.82 4.69 -0.22
CA GLN A 44 22.10 5.28 -0.66
C GLN A 44 22.54 6.46 0.23
N LEU A 45 21.66 6.98 1.09
CA LEU A 45 22.03 8.05 2.04
C LEU A 45 22.95 7.49 3.14
N PRO A 46 23.90 8.28 3.65
CA PRO A 46 24.78 7.81 4.72
C PRO A 46 24.02 7.48 6.02
N SER A 47 24.64 6.68 6.90
CA SER A 47 24.06 6.23 8.18
C SER A 47 23.71 7.34 9.16
N ASP A 48 24.20 8.57 8.96
CA ASP A 48 23.90 9.72 9.82
C ASP A 48 22.54 10.36 9.51
N TRP A 49 21.79 9.80 8.55
CA TRP A 49 20.40 10.16 8.26
C TRP A 49 19.42 9.26 8.99
N THR A 50 18.42 9.89 9.61
CA THR A 50 17.16 9.26 10.02
C THR A 50 16.11 9.63 8.99
N VAL A 51 15.64 8.64 8.21
CA VAL A 51 14.64 8.87 7.16
C VAL A 51 13.28 8.33 7.59
N VAL A 52 12.27 9.20 7.57
CA VAL A 52 10.88 8.85 7.87
C VAL A 52 10.04 9.09 6.63
N GLY A 53 9.46 8.03 6.07
CA GLY A 53 8.46 8.12 5.01
C GLY A 53 7.05 8.23 5.58
N ILE A 54 6.21 9.11 5.03
CA ILE A 54 4.80 9.24 5.43
C ILE A 54 3.89 8.82 4.28
N ASP A 55 3.04 7.82 4.49
CA ASP A 55 1.99 7.45 3.52
C ASP A 55 0.80 8.43 3.60
N LEU A 56 0.30 8.91 2.46
CA LEU A 56 -0.87 9.79 2.40
C LEU A 56 -2.17 9.07 2.78
N PRO A 57 -3.27 9.77 3.12
CA PRO A 57 -4.55 9.12 3.42
C PRO A 57 -4.94 8.09 2.35
N GLY A 58 -5.27 6.86 2.77
CA GLY A 58 -5.64 5.75 1.87
C GLY A 58 -4.57 5.27 0.91
N HIS A 59 -3.34 5.77 1.02
CA HIS A 59 -2.17 5.30 0.29
C HIS A 59 -1.33 4.40 1.20
N GLY A 60 -0.64 3.44 0.60
CA GLY A 60 0.25 2.52 1.33
C GLY A 60 -0.43 1.92 2.55
N ARG A 61 0.11 2.21 3.74
CA ARG A 61 -0.37 1.68 5.02
C ARG A 61 -1.29 2.64 5.78
N SER A 62 -1.42 3.89 5.33
CA SER A 62 -2.28 4.88 5.95
C SER A 62 -3.75 4.53 5.78
N ALA A 63 -4.51 4.69 6.85
CA ALA A 63 -5.94 4.49 6.80
C ALA A 63 -6.60 5.44 5.78
N PRO A 64 -7.68 5.01 5.10
CA PRO A 64 -8.46 5.90 4.24
C PRO A 64 -9.06 7.08 5.00
N VAL A 65 -9.43 8.13 4.26
CA VAL A 65 -10.25 9.22 4.82
C VAL A 65 -11.57 8.67 5.37
N ALA A 66 -12.00 9.18 6.53
CA ALA A 66 -13.12 8.60 7.29
C ALA A 66 -14.49 8.68 6.57
N ALA A 67 -14.69 9.69 5.71
CA ALA A 67 -15.92 9.87 4.95
C ALA A 67 -15.72 9.47 3.48
N ARG A 68 -16.67 8.68 2.96
CA ARG A 68 -16.54 7.97 1.68
C ARG A 68 -16.87 8.81 0.44
N ALA A 69 -17.29 10.08 0.54
CA ALA A 69 -17.53 10.92 -0.64
C ALA A 69 -17.56 12.41 -0.30
N GLY A 70 -17.02 13.25 -1.18
CA GLY A 70 -17.18 14.70 -1.11
C GLY A 70 -16.44 15.42 0.01
N ILE A 71 -15.41 14.80 0.61
CA ILE A 71 -14.52 15.50 1.55
C ILE A 71 -13.76 16.59 0.80
N ALA A 72 -13.78 17.80 1.35
CA ALA A 72 -12.77 18.81 1.06
C ALA A 72 -11.54 18.46 1.90
N LEU A 73 -10.46 18.08 1.23
CA LEU A 73 -9.13 17.92 1.81
C LEU A 73 -8.25 18.96 1.11
N THR A 74 -7.63 19.88 1.85
CA THR A 74 -6.73 20.88 1.26
C THR A 74 -5.28 20.46 1.34
N MET A 75 -4.42 21.15 0.57
CA MET A 75 -2.97 20.92 0.65
C MET A 75 -2.42 21.31 2.03
N GLU A 76 -2.94 22.37 2.65
CA GLU A 76 -2.61 22.75 4.02
C GLU A 76 -2.99 21.66 5.01
N GLU A 77 -4.18 21.07 4.90
CA GLU A 77 -4.60 19.98 5.79
C GLU A 77 -3.76 18.70 5.62
N LEU A 78 -3.28 18.42 4.40
CA LEU A 78 -2.30 17.35 4.15
C LEU A 78 -0.95 17.66 4.80
N ALA A 79 -0.46 18.91 4.67
CA ALA A 79 0.77 19.36 5.30
C ALA A 79 0.70 19.26 6.84
N GLU A 80 -0.41 19.70 7.47
CA GLU A 80 -0.62 19.55 8.91
C GLU A 80 -0.64 18.09 9.35
N GLN A 81 -1.29 17.20 8.58
CA GLN A 81 -1.30 15.77 8.88
C GLN A 81 0.09 15.13 8.79
N VAL A 82 0.91 15.54 7.82
CA VAL A 82 2.32 15.12 7.73
C VAL A 82 3.08 15.60 8.96
N LEU A 83 2.97 16.88 9.33
CA LEU A 83 3.67 17.46 10.47
C LEU A 83 3.31 16.77 11.79
N GLU A 84 2.02 16.52 12.03
CA GLU A 84 1.54 15.79 13.20
C GLU A 84 2.09 14.35 13.23
N SER A 85 2.11 13.68 12.07
CA SER A 85 2.61 12.31 11.98
C SER A 85 4.11 12.22 12.25
N VAL A 86 4.88 13.21 11.79
CA VAL A 86 6.31 13.34 12.09
C VAL A 86 6.54 13.56 13.60
N ARG A 87 5.83 14.50 14.21
CA ARG A 87 5.92 14.77 15.67
C ARG A 87 5.51 13.56 16.50
N SER A 88 4.56 12.74 16.01
CA SER A 88 4.14 11.53 16.71
C SER A 88 5.22 10.45 16.76
N VAL A 89 6.10 10.36 15.76
CA VAL A 89 7.15 9.32 15.71
C VAL A 89 8.53 9.85 16.09
N LEU A 90 8.74 11.16 16.00
CA LEU A 90 9.95 11.86 16.42
C LEU A 90 9.55 13.03 17.35
N PRO A 91 9.13 12.77 18.61
CA PRO A 91 8.61 13.80 19.51
C PRO A 91 9.64 14.90 19.87
N ASP A 92 10.92 14.57 19.79
CA ASP A 92 12.03 15.50 20.10
C ASP A 92 12.61 16.17 18.84
N VAL A 93 11.99 15.99 17.66
CA VAL A 93 12.44 16.65 16.43
C VAL A 93 12.20 18.16 16.55
N GLY A 94 13.29 18.94 16.47
CA GLY A 94 13.21 20.40 16.42
C GLY A 94 12.82 20.87 15.03
N SER A 95 13.69 20.60 14.06
CA SER A 95 13.49 20.87 12.64
C SER A 95 13.96 19.66 11.80
N PHE A 96 13.50 19.59 10.55
CA PHE A 96 13.85 18.52 9.62
C PHE A 96 13.85 19.00 8.17
N ALA A 97 14.58 18.28 7.31
CA ALA A 97 14.42 18.41 5.87
C ALA A 97 13.23 17.59 5.38
N VAL A 98 12.53 18.06 4.35
CA VAL A 98 11.44 17.31 3.71
C VAL A 98 11.71 17.14 2.23
N ALA A 99 11.39 15.99 1.65
CA ALA A 99 11.40 15.78 0.21
C ALA A 99 10.13 15.06 -0.24
N GLY A 100 9.65 15.36 -1.43
CA GLY A 100 8.47 14.68 -1.94
C GLY A 100 8.38 14.70 -3.45
N ASP A 101 7.74 13.68 -3.99
CA ASP A 101 7.52 13.49 -5.42
C ASP A 101 6.10 13.89 -5.79
N SER A 102 5.92 14.66 -6.87
CA SER A 102 4.59 15.04 -7.39
C SER A 102 3.73 15.71 -6.31
N VAL A 103 2.61 15.12 -5.90
CA VAL A 103 1.82 15.64 -4.77
C VAL A 103 2.63 15.74 -3.47
N GLY A 104 3.54 14.81 -3.20
CA GLY A 104 4.49 14.91 -2.09
C GLY A 104 5.37 16.16 -2.19
N GLY A 105 5.78 16.53 -3.40
CA GLY A 105 6.52 17.77 -3.66
C GLY A 105 5.68 19.02 -3.44
N ALA A 106 4.38 18.98 -3.76
CA ALA A 106 3.44 20.05 -3.48
C ALA A 106 3.22 20.21 -1.96
N ILE A 107 3.12 19.11 -1.22
CA ILE A 107 3.07 19.12 0.25
C ILE A 107 4.37 19.66 0.84
N ALA A 108 5.53 19.27 0.32
CA ALA A 108 6.83 19.80 0.76
C ALA A 108 6.92 21.32 0.55
N LEU A 109 6.43 21.83 -0.59
CA LEU A 109 6.35 23.27 -0.86
C LEU A 109 5.35 23.98 0.06
N GLN A 110 4.22 23.34 0.36
CA GLN A 110 3.23 23.86 1.33
C GLN A 110 3.82 23.95 2.74
N LEU A 111 4.56 22.92 3.19
CA LEU A 111 5.25 22.92 4.47
C LEU A 111 6.31 24.02 4.54
N ALA A 112 7.09 24.20 3.47
CA ALA A 112 8.09 25.27 3.36
C ALA A 112 7.47 26.70 3.43
N LEU A 113 6.23 26.86 2.97
CA LEU A 113 5.48 28.12 3.06
C LEU A 113 4.87 28.35 4.43
N SER A 114 4.27 27.30 5.03
CA SER A 114 3.47 27.42 6.24
C SER A 114 4.26 27.26 7.53
N HIS A 115 5.35 26.50 7.51
CA HIS A 115 6.13 26.11 8.69
C HIS A 115 7.65 26.30 8.50
N PRO A 116 8.11 27.49 8.08
CA PRO A 116 9.53 27.75 7.81
C PRO A 116 10.43 27.66 9.06
N GLU A 117 9.85 27.69 10.26
CA GLU A 117 10.54 27.47 11.53
C GLU A 117 10.79 25.99 11.85
N THR A 118 10.03 25.09 11.21
CA THR A 118 10.14 23.64 11.41
C THR A 118 10.84 22.93 10.25
N VAL A 119 10.73 23.46 9.03
CA VAL A 119 11.38 22.90 7.84
C VAL A 119 12.76 23.52 7.63
N ASP A 120 13.82 22.72 7.57
CA ASP A 120 15.19 23.22 7.31
C ASP A 120 15.40 23.52 5.82
N ALA A 121 14.89 22.65 4.95
CA ALA A 121 14.98 22.72 3.49
C ALA A 121 13.99 21.74 2.86
N ALA A 122 13.61 21.99 1.61
CA ALA A 122 12.65 21.16 0.88
C ALA A 122 13.18 20.65 -0.48
N GLY A 123 13.05 19.35 -0.74
CA GLY A 123 13.23 18.72 -2.04
C GLY A 123 11.90 18.53 -2.75
N VAL A 124 11.72 19.17 -3.90
CA VAL A 124 10.49 19.14 -4.70
C VAL A 124 10.78 18.37 -5.99
N PHE A 125 10.45 17.08 -5.99
CA PHE A 125 10.71 16.16 -7.10
C PHE A 125 9.47 16.07 -7.99
N CYS A 126 9.65 16.19 -9.31
CA CYS A 126 8.63 15.89 -10.31
C CYS A 126 7.25 16.49 -10.00
N SER A 127 7.22 17.77 -9.60
CA SER A 127 6.05 18.44 -9.02
C SER A 127 5.78 19.81 -9.69
N GLY A 128 4.99 20.67 -9.05
CA GLY A 128 4.66 22.01 -9.56
C GLY A 128 4.08 22.89 -8.46
N ALA A 129 4.33 24.20 -8.53
CA ALA A 129 3.61 25.21 -7.73
C ALA A 129 2.11 25.31 -8.09
N LYS A 130 1.76 24.74 -9.24
CA LYS A 130 0.42 24.34 -9.69
C LYS A 130 0.62 23.13 -10.60
N ILE A 131 -0.15 22.07 -10.41
CA ILE A 131 -0.08 20.86 -11.23
C ILE A 131 -1.39 20.72 -12.00
N GLY A 132 -1.34 20.60 -13.33
CA GLY A 132 -2.53 20.45 -14.16
C GLY A 132 -3.54 21.59 -14.03
N THR A 133 -4.82 21.29 -14.27
CA THR A 133 -5.94 22.23 -14.12
C THR A 133 -6.95 21.71 -13.10
N ALA A 134 -7.72 22.62 -12.49
CA ALA A 134 -8.72 22.26 -11.51
C ALA A 134 -9.78 21.32 -12.10
N GLU A 135 -10.21 21.58 -13.34
CA GLU A 135 -11.23 20.80 -14.04
C GLU A 135 -10.75 19.37 -14.30
N ALA A 136 -9.50 19.19 -14.75
CA ALA A 136 -8.94 17.87 -15.03
C ALA A 136 -8.79 17.02 -13.75
N TRP A 137 -8.46 17.66 -12.62
CA TRP A 137 -8.39 16.98 -11.33
C TRP A 137 -9.77 16.61 -10.79
N GLU A 138 -10.78 17.46 -10.95
CA GLU A 138 -12.15 17.15 -10.54
C GLU A 138 -12.76 16.01 -11.39
N GLU A 139 -12.53 16.02 -12.72
CA GLU A 139 -12.92 14.91 -13.59
C GLU A 139 -12.25 13.60 -13.18
N ARG A 140 -10.94 13.64 -12.91
CA ARG A 140 -10.21 12.45 -12.44
C ARG A 140 -10.70 11.97 -11.09
N ALA A 141 -10.99 12.88 -10.16
CA ALA A 141 -11.54 12.54 -8.85
C ALA A 141 -12.88 11.82 -9.00
N ALA A 142 -13.83 12.41 -9.73
CA ALA A 142 -15.14 11.83 -9.98
C ALA A 142 -15.05 10.45 -10.65
N PHE A 143 -14.18 10.31 -11.67
CA PHE A 143 -13.96 9.05 -12.36
C PHE A 143 -13.42 7.95 -11.42
N VAL A 144 -12.43 8.27 -10.58
CA VAL A 144 -11.84 7.29 -9.65
C VAL A 144 -12.81 6.92 -8.53
N GLU A 145 -13.63 7.84 -8.02
CA GLU A 145 -14.68 7.52 -7.03
C GLU A 145 -15.66 6.47 -7.56
N GLU A 146 -16.02 6.57 -8.85
CA GLU A 146 -16.94 5.65 -9.52
C GLU A 146 -16.25 4.34 -9.91
N ALA A 147 -15.14 4.42 -10.63
CA ALA A 147 -14.51 3.28 -11.32
C ALA A 147 -13.38 2.61 -10.53
N GLY A 148 -12.83 3.29 -9.52
CA GLY A 148 -11.72 2.81 -8.69
C GLY A 148 -10.34 3.08 -9.29
N THR A 149 -9.32 3.05 -8.43
CA THR A 149 -7.90 3.29 -8.76
C THR A 149 -7.26 2.28 -9.73
N PRO A 150 -7.70 1.01 -9.88
CA PRO A 150 -7.14 0.12 -10.90
C PRO A 150 -7.26 0.66 -12.34
N THR A 151 -8.26 1.51 -12.61
CA THR A 151 -8.44 2.14 -13.93
C THR A 151 -7.33 3.12 -14.29
N MET A 152 -6.56 3.59 -13.30
CA MET A 152 -5.46 4.53 -13.51
C MET A 152 -4.16 3.85 -13.91
N VAL A 153 -4.03 2.52 -13.74
CA VAL A 153 -2.78 1.78 -13.89
C VAL A 153 -2.18 1.94 -15.28
N GLU A 154 -2.96 1.71 -16.34
CA GLU A 154 -2.45 1.80 -17.72
C GLU A 154 -1.93 3.20 -18.04
N GLY A 155 -2.72 4.23 -17.72
CA GLY A 155 -2.31 5.61 -17.96
C GLY A 155 -1.11 6.03 -17.10
N SER A 156 -1.01 5.56 -15.87
CA SER A 156 0.12 5.84 -14.99
C SER A 156 1.38 5.13 -15.47
N ALA A 157 1.32 3.88 -15.92
CA ALA A 157 2.46 3.16 -16.48
C ALA A 157 3.10 3.92 -17.68
N GLN A 158 2.29 4.59 -18.49
CA GLN A 158 2.77 5.39 -19.62
C GLN A 158 3.42 6.72 -19.23
N ARG A 159 3.08 7.28 -18.07
CA ARG A 159 3.50 8.63 -17.66
C ARG A 159 4.51 8.65 -16.53
N TRP A 160 4.57 7.58 -15.73
CA TRP A 160 5.40 7.52 -14.54
C TRP A 160 6.85 7.20 -14.82
N PHE A 161 7.11 6.41 -15.87
CA PHE A 161 8.40 5.81 -16.13
C PHE A 161 8.98 6.26 -17.47
N ALA A 162 10.29 6.43 -17.51
CA ALA A 162 11.04 6.71 -18.71
C ALA A 162 10.96 5.54 -19.71
N PRO A 163 11.15 5.81 -21.01
CA PRO A 163 11.19 4.75 -22.01
C PRO A 163 12.20 3.64 -21.64
N GLY A 164 11.76 2.39 -21.60
CA GLY A 164 12.60 1.23 -21.29
C GLY A 164 12.76 0.90 -19.81
N PHE A 165 12.29 1.75 -18.90
CA PHE A 165 12.47 1.51 -17.46
C PHE A 165 11.65 0.32 -16.96
N ILE A 166 10.41 0.15 -17.43
CA ILE A 166 9.55 -0.98 -17.02
C ILE A 166 10.19 -2.31 -17.42
N GLU A 167 10.77 -2.40 -18.62
CA GLU A 167 11.47 -3.59 -19.09
C GLU A 167 12.77 -3.85 -18.32
N ALA A 168 13.50 -2.80 -17.97
CA ALA A 168 14.77 -2.90 -17.24
C ALA A 168 14.58 -3.20 -15.74
N GLN A 169 13.54 -2.65 -15.12
CA GLN A 169 13.25 -2.72 -13.69
C GLN A 169 11.78 -3.16 -13.43
N PRO A 170 11.40 -4.37 -13.87
CA PRO A 170 10.01 -4.83 -13.78
C PRO A 170 9.53 -5.02 -12.33
N VAL A 171 10.42 -5.35 -11.39
CA VAL A 171 10.06 -5.50 -9.96
C VAL A 171 9.67 -4.14 -9.37
N VAL A 172 10.53 -3.12 -9.54
CA VAL A 172 10.30 -1.78 -8.99
C VAL A 172 9.04 -1.15 -9.59
N SER A 173 8.90 -1.18 -10.92
CA SER A 173 7.72 -0.64 -11.60
C SER A 173 6.43 -1.36 -11.20
N THR A 174 6.47 -2.68 -11.04
CA THR A 174 5.30 -3.47 -10.59
C THR A 174 4.89 -3.13 -9.16
N GLU A 175 5.82 -2.96 -8.22
CA GLU A 175 5.50 -2.57 -6.84
C GLU A 175 4.79 -1.20 -6.76
N LEU A 176 5.23 -0.24 -7.58
CA LEU A 176 4.61 1.09 -7.67
C LEU A 176 3.22 1.03 -8.30
N LEU A 177 3.03 0.26 -9.38
CA LEU A 177 1.73 0.10 -10.02
C LEU A 177 0.75 -0.71 -9.15
N HIS A 178 1.24 -1.68 -8.36
CA HIS A 178 0.41 -2.36 -7.36
C HIS A 178 -0.01 -1.42 -6.23
N SER A 179 0.85 -0.50 -5.82
CA SER A 179 0.49 0.54 -4.83
C SER A 179 -0.68 1.39 -5.34
N LEU A 180 -0.68 1.74 -6.63
CA LEU A 180 -1.78 2.46 -7.27
C LEU A 180 -3.07 1.66 -7.26
N GLN A 181 -2.99 0.40 -7.68
CA GLN A 181 -4.14 -0.50 -7.70
C GLN A 181 -4.76 -0.69 -6.31
N GLY A 182 -3.94 -0.71 -5.26
CA GLY A 182 -4.37 -0.88 -3.87
C GLY A 182 -4.78 0.40 -3.15
N THR A 183 -4.56 1.58 -3.73
CA THR A 183 -4.90 2.87 -3.11
C THR A 183 -6.42 3.02 -2.98
N ASP A 184 -6.90 3.49 -1.82
CA ASP A 184 -8.32 3.76 -1.61
C ASP A 184 -8.83 4.86 -2.56
N ARG A 185 -9.88 4.56 -3.31
CA ARG A 185 -10.40 5.44 -4.36
C ARG A 185 -10.92 6.78 -3.86
N PHE A 186 -11.50 6.83 -2.65
CA PHE A 186 -12.08 8.06 -2.12
C PHE A 186 -11.00 8.97 -1.55
N SER A 187 -9.98 8.38 -0.94
CA SER A 187 -8.78 9.11 -0.51
C SER A 187 -7.98 9.63 -1.71
N TYR A 188 -7.79 8.80 -2.75
CA TYR A 188 -7.18 9.24 -4.01
C TYR A 188 -7.92 10.46 -4.60
N ALA A 189 -9.25 10.38 -4.69
CA ALA A 189 -10.07 11.46 -5.18
C ALA A 189 -10.00 12.72 -4.30
N ALA A 190 -9.96 12.58 -2.98
CA ALA A 190 -9.76 13.70 -2.06
C ALA A 190 -8.43 14.40 -2.30
N VAL A 191 -7.35 13.65 -2.55
CA VAL A 191 -6.04 14.22 -2.88
C VAL A 191 -6.05 14.88 -4.27
N CYS A 192 -6.77 14.33 -5.27
CA CYS A 192 -7.00 15.02 -6.54
C CYS A 192 -7.68 16.38 -6.33
N ARG A 193 -8.68 16.48 -5.46
CA ARG A 193 -9.35 17.76 -5.16
C ARG A 193 -8.44 18.73 -4.41
N ALA A 194 -7.56 18.24 -3.55
CA ALA A 194 -6.50 19.06 -2.94
C ALA A 194 -5.60 19.68 -4.02
N LEU A 195 -5.19 18.88 -5.02
CA LEU A 195 -4.41 19.36 -6.17
C LEU A 195 -5.19 20.33 -7.06
N ALA A 196 -6.51 20.14 -7.22
CA ALA A 196 -7.36 21.05 -7.99
C ALA A 196 -7.35 22.48 -7.41
N ALA A 197 -7.33 22.58 -6.08
CA ALA A 197 -7.31 23.85 -5.35
C ALA A 197 -5.89 24.43 -5.16
N PHE A 198 -4.84 23.62 -5.32
CA PHE A 198 -3.46 24.04 -5.05
C PHE A 198 -2.90 24.94 -6.16
N ASP A 199 -2.60 26.19 -5.81
CA ASP A 199 -1.89 27.14 -6.64
C ASP A 199 -1.13 28.13 -5.73
N VAL A 200 0.19 27.99 -5.69
CA VAL A 200 1.07 28.83 -4.86
C VAL A 200 2.08 29.61 -5.70
N ARG A 201 1.83 29.72 -7.02
CA ARG A 201 2.75 30.41 -7.95
C ARG A 201 3.01 31.86 -7.56
N ASP A 202 2.01 32.57 -7.06
CA ASP A 202 2.09 33.94 -6.57
C ASP A 202 2.74 34.06 -5.19
N ARG A 203 2.93 32.93 -4.48
CA ARG A 203 3.50 32.86 -3.14
C ARG A 203 4.92 32.30 -3.10
N LEU A 204 5.51 31.89 -4.23
CA LEU A 204 6.87 31.34 -4.26
C LEU A 204 7.91 32.29 -3.63
N GLY A 205 7.76 33.61 -3.83
CA GLY A 205 8.64 34.62 -3.21
C GLY A 205 8.55 34.72 -1.68
N ASP A 206 7.53 34.11 -1.06
CA ASP A 206 7.35 34.06 0.38
C ASP A 206 8.11 32.91 1.04
N VAL A 207 8.55 31.89 0.27
CA VAL A 207 9.33 30.76 0.78
C VAL A 207 10.64 31.28 1.40
N ARG A 208 10.95 30.81 2.62
CA ARG A 208 12.15 31.25 3.38
C ARG A 208 13.24 30.19 3.48
N VAL A 209 12.89 28.93 3.23
CA VAL A 209 13.81 27.79 3.32
C VAL A 209 14.40 27.48 1.94
N PRO A 210 15.61 26.90 1.85
CA PRO A 210 16.17 26.45 0.59
C PRO A 210 15.29 25.39 -0.10
N ILE A 211 15.09 25.51 -1.42
CA ILE A 211 14.36 24.55 -2.25
C ILE A 211 15.28 23.93 -3.30
N LEU A 212 15.29 22.60 -3.37
CA LEU A 212 15.83 21.84 -4.48
C LEU A 212 14.67 21.35 -5.35
N ALA A 213 14.52 21.86 -6.55
CA ALA A 213 13.54 21.42 -7.54
C ALA A 213 14.20 20.42 -8.51
N VAL A 214 13.71 19.18 -8.54
CA VAL A 214 14.28 18.10 -9.36
C VAL A 214 13.23 17.61 -10.35
N ALA A 215 13.57 17.58 -11.64
CA ALA A 215 12.71 17.02 -12.68
C ALA A 215 13.36 15.78 -13.32
N GLY A 216 12.56 14.80 -13.74
CA GLY A 216 13.02 13.84 -14.75
C GLY A 216 12.96 14.46 -16.14
N GLU A 217 13.93 14.16 -16.99
CA GLU A 217 14.01 14.62 -18.39
C GLU A 217 12.73 14.31 -19.18
N HIS A 218 12.13 13.15 -18.93
CA HIS A 218 10.97 12.64 -19.66
C HIS A 218 9.63 12.89 -18.96
N ASP A 219 9.62 13.61 -17.83
CA ASP A 219 8.40 13.89 -17.07
C ASP A 219 7.36 14.63 -17.93
N GLN A 220 6.20 13.98 -18.14
CA GLN A 220 5.07 14.57 -18.86
C GLN A 220 4.04 15.22 -17.92
N PRO A 221 3.65 14.62 -16.77
CA PRO A 221 2.75 15.27 -15.83
C PRO A 221 3.23 16.65 -15.33
N THR A 222 4.52 16.77 -15.06
CA THR A 222 5.16 17.92 -14.39
C THR A 222 6.50 18.20 -15.08
N PRO A 223 6.46 18.72 -16.32
CA PRO A 223 7.65 18.83 -17.16
C PRO A 223 8.74 19.69 -16.50
N PRO A 224 10.02 19.55 -16.90
CA PRO A 224 11.14 20.27 -16.31
C PRO A 224 10.94 21.79 -16.13
N ALA A 225 10.20 22.42 -17.06
CA ALA A 225 9.84 23.84 -16.95
C ALA A 225 9.02 24.18 -15.70
N SER A 226 8.17 23.26 -15.22
CA SER A 226 7.39 23.43 -13.98
C SER A 226 8.30 23.51 -12.74
N LEU A 227 9.35 22.70 -12.70
CA LEU A 227 10.30 22.67 -11.59
C LEU A 227 11.30 23.84 -11.67
N GLN A 228 11.74 24.21 -12.88
CA GLN A 228 12.52 25.43 -13.10
C GLN A 228 11.77 26.66 -12.59
N ALA A 229 10.46 26.77 -12.88
CA ALA A 229 9.64 27.88 -12.40
C ALA A 229 9.53 27.95 -10.86
N ILE A 230 9.59 26.80 -10.17
CA ILE A 230 9.68 26.79 -8.70
C ILE A 230 11.03 27.35 -8.26
N ALA A 231 12.13 26.82 -8.80
CA ALA A 231 13.48 27.26 -8.43
C ALA A 231 13.72 28.75 -8.68
N ASP A 232 13.23 29.27 -9.81
CA ASP A 232 13.35 30.68 -10.17
C ASP A 232 12.44 31.59 -9.31
N GLY A 233 11.30 31.05 -8.85
CA GLY A 233 10.30 31.79 -8.10
C GLY A 233 10.60 31.96 -6.61
N VAL A 234 11.43 31.08 -6.04
CA VAL A 234 11.80 31.13 -4.62
C VAL A 234 13.12 31.89 -4.39
N PRO A 235 13.36 32.46 -3.20
CA PRO A 235 14.61 33.19 -2.93
C PRO A 235 15.88 32.33 -2.96
N HIS A 236 15.76 31.04 -2.63
CA HIS A 236 16.89 30.11 -2.47
C HIS A 236 16.62 28.79 -3.22
N GLY A 237 16.41 28.89 -4.53
CA GLY A 237 16.10 27.75 -5.39
C GLY A 237 17.32 27.18 -6.10
N ARG A 238 17.37 25.85 -6.20
CA ARG A 238 18.27 25.11 -7.09
C ARG A 238 17.43 24.21 -7.98
N PHE A 239 17.72 24.20 -9.28
CA PHE A 239 17.05 23.35 -10.26
C PHE A 239 17.99 22.29 -10.81
N GLU A 240 17.52 21.05 -10.91
CA GLU A 240 18.25 19.92 -11.46
C GLU A 240 17.34 19.08 -12.37
N VAL A 241 17.92 18.54 -13.44
CA VAL A 241 17.25 17.60 -14.36
C VAL A 241 17.99 16.28 -14.33
N VAL A 242 17.28 15.20 -14.04
CA VAL A 242 17.80 13.84 -14.05
C VAL A 242 17.56 13.24 -15.43
N ALA A 243 18.65 12.92 -16.12
CA ALA A 243 18.62 12.29 -17.43
C ALA A 243 18.01 10.89 -17.37
N ASP A 244 17.36 10.47 -18.46
CA ASP A 244 16.77 9.13 -18.63
C ASP A 244 15.73 8.75 -17.55
N ALA A 245 15.19 9.71 -16.80
CA ALA A 245 14.13 9.51 -15.81
C ALA A 245 12.85 10.28 -16.20
N ALA A 246 11.69 9.79 -15.77
CA ALA A 246 10.40 10.45 -15.96
C ALA A 246 9.86 10.99 -14.63
N HIS A 247 8.67 10.56 -14.22
CA HIS A 247 7.95 11.18 -13.12
C HIS A 247 8.39 10.67 -11.76
N LEU A 248 8.94 9.45 -11.65
CA LEU A 248 9.25 8.82 -10.36
C LEU A 248 10.76 8.72 -10.14
N VAL A 249 11.45 9.87 -10.22
CA VAL A 249 12.91 9.98 -10.08
C VAL A 249 13.50 9.22 -8.88
N PRO A 250 12.89 9.23 -7.66
CA PRO A 250 13.41 8.46 -6.53
C PRO A 250 13.52 6.95 -6.78
N ALA A 251 12.66 6.39 -7.62
CA ALA A 251 12.68 4.99 -8.01
C ALA A 251 13.50 4.73 -9.28
N GLU A 252 13.51 5.68 -10.23
CA GLU A 252 14.18 5.51 -11.52
C GLU A 252 15.69 5.74 -11.46
N ALA A 253 16.13 6.69 -10.65
CA ALA A 253 17.54 7.06 -10.48
C ALA A 253 17.89 7.24 -9.00
N PRO A 254 17.82 6.16 -8.19
CA PRO A 254 17.91 6.26 -6.74
C PRO A 254 19.24 6.83 -6.24
N GLU A 255 20.36 6.49 -6.88
CA GLU A 255 21.68 7.02 -6.53
C GLU A 255 21.77 8.52 -6.79
N VAL A 256 21.23 8.99 -7.93
CA VAL A 256 21.23 10.41 -8.30
C VAL A 256 20.31 11.20 -7.36
N ALA A 257 19.12 10.68 -7.06
CA ALA A 257 18.19 11.31 -6.11
C ALA A 257 18.85 11.48 -4.73
N ALA A 258 19.54 10.44 -4.25
CA ALA A 258 20.24 10.48 -2.97
C ALA A 258 21.43 11.44 -2.96
N GLU A 259 22.23 11.48 -4.03
CA GLU A 259 23.36 12.41 -4.17
C GLU A 259 22.88 13.86 -4.15
N LEU A 260 21.83 14.16 -4.91
CA LEU A 260 21.23 15.49 -4.96
C LEU A 260 20.69 15.93 -3.60
N LEU A 261 19.92 15.07 -2.92
CA LEU A 261 19.41 15.34 -1.57
C LEU A 261 20.55 15.53 -0.57
N HIS A 262 21.50 14.60 -0.52
CA HIS A 262 22.60 14.65 0.41
C HIS A 262 23.45 15.91 0.23
N GLY A 263 23.87 16.19 -1.00
CA GLY A 263 24.70 17.35 -1.32
C GLY A 263 23.99 18.68 -1.06
N PHE A 264 22.71 18.78 -1.42
CA PHE A 264 21.93 20.00 -1.20
C PHE A 264 21.69 20.28 0.28
N LEU A 265 21.27 19.26 1.04
CA LEU A 265 20.91 19.41 2.44
C LEU A 265 22.14 19.64 3.34
N LEU A 266 23.30 19.09 2.98
CA LEU A 266 24.57 19.47 3.63
C LEU A 266 24.93 20.95 3.40
N GLY A 267 24.75 21.44 2.17
CA GLY A 267 25.00 22.84 1.83
C GLY A 267 24.03 23.82 2.50
N ALA A 268 22.76 23.44 2.62
CA ALA A 268 21.73 24.23 3.30
C ALA A 268 22.00 24.40 4.80
N GLY A 269 22.43 23.33 5.49
CA GLY A 269 22.78 23.38 6.92
C GLY A 269 23.95 24.30 7.24
N SER A 270 24.93 24.43 6.34
CA SER A 270 26.03 25.39 6.49
C SER A 270 25.63 26.84 6.20
N ALA A 271 24.66 27.09 5.31
CA ALA A 271 24.19 28.44 5.00
C ALA A 271 23.38 29.06 6.15
N VAL A 272 22.66 28.24 6.93
CA VAL A 272 21.89 28.70 8.10
C VAL A 272 22.79 28.94 9.33
N GLN A 273 23.95 28.28 9.42
CA GLN A 273 24.90 28.45 10.53
C GLN A 273 26.15 29.30 10.19
N GLY A 274 26.33 29.71 8.93
CA GLY A 274 27.56 30.37 8.48
C GLY A 274 27.32 31.37 7.36
N SER A 275 27.14 32.64 7.72
CA SER A 275 27.72 33.72 6.93
C SER A 275 29.25 33.62 7.02
N GLY A 276 29.85 32.76 6.19
CA GLY A 276 31.29 32.52 6.18
C GLY A 276 31.68 31.47 5.13
N GLU A 277 32.45 31.91 4.15
CA GLU A 277 32.90 31.22 2.93
C GLU A 277 33.50 29.81 3.12
N GLY A 278 33.34 28.94 2.10
CA GLY A 278 34.35 27.93 1.73
C GLY A 278 33.91 26.47 1.61
N SER A 279 33.93 25.93 0.38
CA SER A 279 33.99 24.48 0.05
C SER A 279 35.45 23.95 0.21
N PRO A 280 35.82 22.65 0.03
CA PRO A 280 35.04 21.40 -0.21
C PRO A 280 35.56 20.09 0.49
N ALA A 281 34.89 18.96 0.20
CA ALA A 281 35.38 17.58 -0.09
C ALA A 281 35.93 16.59 0.99
N GLY A 282 35.40 15.33 0.95
CA GLY A 282 36.24 14.11 0.84
C GLY A 282 36.13 12.95 1.88
N ALA A 283 35.52 11.83 1.46
CA ALA A 283 35.94 10.41 1.64
C ALA A 283 35.75 9.58 2.95
N SER A 284 34.88 8.57 2.82
CA SER A 284 35.04 7.10 3.03
C SER A 284 35.35 6.43 4.41
N ALA A 285 34.37 5.63 4.83
CA ALA A 285 34.38 4.17 5.11
C ALA A 285 35.16 3.55 6.31
N GLY A 286 34.44 2.67 7.04
CA GLY A 286 35.04 1.60 7.86
C GLY A 286 34.08 1.03 8.92
N GLY A 287 33.40 -0.08 8.60
CA GLY A 287 32.44 -0.75 9.50
C GLY A 287 33.05 -1.82 10.42
N ALA A 288 32.25 -2.28 11.39
CA ALA A 288 32.21 -3.68 11.87
C ALA A 288 31.03 -3.89 12.83
N ALA A 289 30.29 -4.97 12.59
CA ALA A 289 29.07 -5.39 13.27
C ALA A 289 29.32 -6.03 14.65
N ALA A 290 28.31 -5.96 15.53
CA ALA A 290 28.22 -6.74 16.76
C ALA A 290 26.89 -7.52 16.83
N THR A 291 27.01 -8.76 17.28
CA THR A 291 26.01 -9.83 17.38
C THR A 291 25.02 -9.63 18.53
N VAL A 292 23.75 -10.01 18.33
CA VAL A 292 22.66 -9.96 19.33
C VAL A 292 22.40 -11.35 19.93
N GLY A 293 22.29 -11.41 21.26
CA GLY A 293 21.81 -12.57 22.04
C GLY A 293 20.31 -12.50 22.34
N PRO A 294 19.68 -13.62 22.77
CA PRO A 294 18.23 -13.80 22.69
C PRO A 294 17.45 -13.15 23.83
N VAL A 295 16.20 -12.78 23.53
CA VAL A 295 15.25 -12.17 24.47
C VAL A 295 14.27 -13.24 24.97
N GLU A 296 14.10 -13.33 26.29
CA GLU A 296 13.15 -14.22 26.96
C GLU A 296 11.72 -13.67 26.97
N SER A 297 10.76 -14.59 26.88
CA SER A 297 9.32 -14.41 26.88
C SER A 297 8.75 -14.05 28.26
N VAL A 298 7.70 -13.21 28.30
CA VAL A 298 6.87 -13.02 29.49
C VAL A 298 5.38 -13.16 29.18
N ALA A 299 4.69 -13.76 30.13
CA ALA A 299 3.38 -14.40 30.09
C ALA A 299 2.18 -13.45 30.15
N THR A 300 1.06 -14.01 29.68
CA THR A 300 -0.33 -13.59 29.84
C THR A 300 -0.83 -13.65 31.30
N PRO A 301 -1.77 -12.77 31.67
CA PRO A 301 -2.88 -13.11 32.57
C PRO A 301 -4.20 -13.00 31.77
N GLY A 302 -5.26 -13.77 32.01
CA GLY A 302 -5.71 -14.44 33.21
C GLY A 302 -7.22 -14.16 33.30
N ALA A 303 -8.03 -15.21 33.14
CA ALA A 303 -9.48 -15.17 33.04
C ALA A 303 -10.17 -14.61 34.30
N GLY A 304 -11.34 -14.02 34.11
CA GLY A 304 -12.30 -13.69 35.16
C GLY A 304 -13.73 -13.91 34.67
N GLU A 305 -14.38 -14.95 35.20
CA GLU A 305 -15.77 -15.34 34.98
C GLU A 305 -16.78 -14.35 35.57
N ALA A 306 -18.00 -14.31 35.02
CA ALA A 306 -19.22 -14.45 35.82
C ALA A 306 -20.47 -14.74 34.96
N ALA A 307 -21.17 -15.81 35.38
CA ALA A 307 -22.58 -16.23 35.19
C ALA A 307 -23.58 -15.17 34.67
N GLY A 308 -24.65 -15.48 33.92
CA GLY A 308 -25.39 -16.73 33.73
C GLY A 308 -26.89 -16.45 33.98
N THR A 309 -27.78 -16.86 33.07
CA THR A 309 -29.20 -17.20 33.30
C THR A 309 -29.82 -17.78 32.02
N GLY A 310 -30.46 -18.94 32.14
CA GLY A 310 -31.17 -19.60 31.04
C GLY A 310 -32.63 -19.15 30.92
N GLU A 311 -33.25 -19.43 29.77
CA GLU A 311 -34.42 -20.31 29.63
C GLU A 311 -35.01 -20.29 28.21
N ALA A 312 -35.74 -21.36 27.92
CA ALA A 312 -36.82 -21.52 26.95
C ALA A 312 -36.48 -21.89 25.49
N ALA A 313 -36.69 -23.19 25.23
CA ALA A 313 -37.04 -23.74 23.93
C ALA A 313 -38.32 -23.07 23.40
N GLY A 314 -38.18 -22.25 22.36
CA GLY A 314 -39.29 -21.66 21.60
C GLY A 314 -39.31 -22.22 20.17
N THR A 315 -40.40 -22.90 19.82
CA THR A 315 -40.74 -23.30 18.46
C THR A 315 -41.02 -22.07 17.60
N ALA A 316 -40.00 -21.58 16.89
CA ALA A 316 -40.17 -20.50 15.91
C ALA A 316 -40.73 -21.06 14.59
N ALA A 317 -41.86 -20.52 14.16
CA ALA A 317 -42.49 -20.76 12.86
C ALA A 317 -41.57 -20.36 11.68
N PRO A 318 -41.70 -20.97 10.50
CA PRO A 318 -40.78 -20.76 9.40
C PRO A 318 -40.97 -19.35 8.81
N GLY A 319 -39.93 -18.55 8.90
CA GLY A 319 -39.80 -17.29 8.18
C GLY A 319 -38.98 -17.52 6.92
N VAL A 320 -39.52 -17.11 5.78
CA VAL A 320 -38.84 -17.08 4.49
C VAL A 320 -37.48 -16.38 4.65
N THR A 321 -36.39 -17.01 4.23
CA THR A 321 -35.10 -16.32 4.09
C THR A 321 -35.05 -15.62 2.75
N ASP A 322 -34.53 -14.38 2.72
CA ASP A 322 -34.31 -13.55 1.51
C ASP A 322 -33.46 -14.23 0.42
N ALA A 323 -32.96 -15.44 0.69
CA ALA A 323 -32.12 -16.22 -0.20
C ALA A 323 -32.93 -17.13 -1.15
N GLY A 324 -34.19 -17.48 -0.91
CA GLY A 324 -34.95 -18.34 -1.84
C GLY A 324 -34.59 -19.84 -1.82
N LEU A 325 -34.22 -20.36 -0.65
CA LEU A 325 -34.24 -21.81 -0.36
C LEU A 325 -35.67 -22.21 0.05
N PRO A 326 -36.09 -23.49 -0.11
CA PRO A 326 -37.35 -23.98 0.45
C PRO A 326 -37.38 -23.85 1.99
N ASP A 327 -38.57 -23.77 2.61
CA ASP A 327 -38.80 -23.65 4.06
C ASP A 327 -38.21 -24.85 4.84
N LEU A 328 -36.88 -24.87 4.99
CA LEU A 328 -36.12 -25.90 5.70
C LEU A 328 -35.82 -25.43 7.12
N THR A 329 -35.99 -26.34 8.07
CA THR A 329 -35.55 -26.12 9.45
C THR A 329 -34.02 -26.05 9.53
N ARG A 330 -33.49 -25.44 10.60
CA ARG A 330 -32.04 -25.36 10.86
C ARG A 330 -31.34 -26.72 10.81
N SER A 331 -32.01 -27.78 11.28
CA SER A 331 -31.51 -29.15 11.23
C SER A 331 -31.39 -29.65 9.78
N GLN A 332 -32.40 -29.41 8.95
CA GLN A 332 -32.41 -29.82 7.54
C GLN A 332 -31.35 -29.09 6.71
N VAL A 333 -31.12 -27.79 6.98
CA VAL A 333 -30.03 -27.02 6.35
C VAL A 333 -28.67 -27.57 6.75
N HIS A 334 -28.49 -27.92 8.02
CA HIS A 334 -27.23 -28.51 8.50
C HIS A 334 -26.98 -29.90 7.87
N GLU A 335 -28.02 -30.73 7.76
CA GLU A 335 -27.93 -32.06 7.15
C GLU A 335 -27.59 -31.97 5.65
N ALA A 336 -28.30 -31.10 4.91
CA ALA A 336 -28.01 -30.83 3.50
C ALA A 336 -26.59 -30.27 3.31
N GLY A 337 -26.16 -29.37 4.18
CA GLY A 337 -24.80 -28.83 4.17
C GLY A 337 -23.75 -29.89 4.44
N THR A 338 -23.98 -30.79 5.39
CA THR A 338 -23.07 -31.89 5.69
C THR A 338 -22.92 -32.83 4.49
N ALA A 339 -24.03 -33.15 3.80
CA ALA A 339 -23.99 -33.97 2.59
C ALA A 339 -23.16 -33.30 1.47
N VAL A 340 -23.43 -32.02 1.17
CA VAL A 340 -22.69 -31.27 0.14
C VAL A 340 -21.21 -31.11 0.51
N ARG A 341 -20.91 -30.81 1.78
CA ARG A 341 -19.53 -30.69 2.27
C ARG A 341 -18.74 -31.97 2.03
N ARG A 342 -19.35 -33.15 2.26
CA ARG A 342 -18.74 -34.46 1.99
C ARG A 342 -18.53 -34.71 0.50
N GLU A 343 -19.51 -34.39 -0.32
CA GLU A 343 -19.37 -34.54 -1.78
C GLU A 343 -18.28 -33.62 -2.36
N VAL A 344 -18.09 -32.42 -1.80
CA VAL A 344 -17.09 -31.46 -2.26
C VAL A 344 -15.70 -31.78 -1.67
N LEU A 345 -15.60 -32.03 -0.37
CA LEU A 345 -14.33 -32.17 0.35
C LEU A 345 -13.87 -33.62 0.57
N SER A 346 -14.71 -34.62 0.31
CA SER A 346 -14.62 -36.06 0.67
C SER A 346 -15.01 -36.40 2.11
N ASP A 347 -15.46 -37.64 2.28
CA ASP A 347 -15.76 -38.21 3.59
C ASP A 347 -14.55 -38.22 4.52
N GLU A 348 -13.38 -38.65 4.04
CA GLU A 348 -12.17 -38.73 4.85
C GLU A 348 -11.76 -37.35 5.41
N HIS A 349 -11.84 -36.31 4.58
CA HIS A 349 -11.56 -34.95 5.02
C HIS A 349 -12.55 -34.48 6.08
N VAL A 350 -13.85 -34.70 5.85
CA VAL A 350 -14.91 -34.28 6.78
C VAL A 350 -14.82 -35.05 8.10
N ASP A 351 -14.52 -36.35 8.06
CA ASP A 351 -14.36 -37.17 9.26
C ASP A 351 -13.16 -36.73 10.10
N ARG A 352 -12.03 -36.42 9.45
CA ARG A 352 -10.84 -35.86 10.12
C ARG A 352 -11.14 -34.50 10.75
N ALA A 353 -11.83 -33.62 10.03
CA ALA A 353 -12.24 -32.32 10.54
C ALA A 353 -13.17 -32.46 11.75
N ASN A 354 -14.15 -33.37 11.68
CA ASN A 354 -15.09 -33.64 12.77
C ASN A 354 -14.39 -34.23 14.02
N ALA A 355 -13.43 -35.13 13.82
CA ALA A 355 -12.64 -35.70 14.93
C ALA A 355 -11.76 -34.65 15.64
N SER A 356 -11.43 -33.55 14.95
CA SER A 356 -10.66 -32.44 15.51
C SER A 356 -11.52 -31.34 16.16
N ILE A 357 -12.84 -31.49 16.18
CA ILE A 357 -13.75 -30.53 16.80
C ILE A 357 -13.52 -30.52 18.30
N THR A 358 -13.28 -29.33 18.82
CA THR A 358 -13.18 -29.03 20.24
C THR A 358 -14.36 -28.19 20.68
N GLU A 359 -14.60 -28.11 21.98
CA GLU A 359 -15.61 -27.20 22.55
C GLU A 359 -15.43 -25.76 22.04
N PHE A 360 -14.17 -25.30 21.91
CA PHE A 360 -13.83 -23.98 21.38
C PHE A 360 -14.22 -23.76 19.90
N THR A 361 -14.18 -24.81 19.08
CA THR A 361 -14.40 -24.70 17.62
C THR A 361 -15.80 -25.15 17.18
N GLN A 362 -16.58 -25.75 18.08
CA GLN A 362 -17.86 -26.38 17.78
C GLN A 362 -18.86 -25.41 17.14
N ASP A 363 -19.02 -24.21 17.70
CA ASP A 363 -19.99 -23.22 17.19
C ASP A 363 -19.61 -22.71 15.79
N PHE A 364 -18.31 -22.57 15.52
CA PHE A 364 -17.80 -22.18 14.21
C PHE A 364 -18.01 -23.28 13.17
N GLN A 365 -17.82 -24.54 13.55
CA GLN A 365 -18.06 -25.69 12.67
C GLN A 365 -19.55 -25.87 12.35
N ASP A 366 -20.46 -25.63 13.30
CA ASP A 366 -21.90 -25.58 13.03
C ASP A 366 -22.25 -24.41 12.09
N PHE A 367 -21.68 -23.23 12.35
CA PHE A 367 -21.90 -22.04 11.50
C PHE A 367 -21.49 -22.30 10.06
N ILE A 368 -20.26 -22.74 9.80
CA ILE A 368 -19.78 -22.99 8.42
C ILE A 368 -20.59 -24.11 7.77
N SER A 369 -20.90 -25.19 8.49
CA SER A 369 -21.69 -26.32 7.96
C SER A 369 -23.06 -25.88 7.46
N ARG A 370 -23.74 -24.99 8.19
CA ARG A 370 -25.03 -24.44 7.76
C ARG A 370 -24.89 -23.38 6.67
N TYR A 371 -24.07 -22.36 6.89
CA TYR A 371 -24.05 -21.19 6.02
C TYR A 371 -23.31 -21.46 4.70
N ALA A 372 -22.06 -21.92 4.77
CA ALA A 372 -21.31 -22.16 3.55
C ALA A 372 -21.93 -23.34 2.77
N TRP A 373 -22.05 -24.49 3.44
CA TRP A 373 -22.43 -25.72 2.75
C TRP A 373 -23.93 -25.88 2.59
N GLY A 374 -24.70 -25.63 3.65
CA GLY A 374 -26.15 -25.83 3.68
C GLY A 374 -26.96 -24.74 2.98
N GLU A 375 -26.45 -23.51 2.91
CA GLU A 375 -27.18 -22.37 2.34
C GLU A 375 -26.60 -21.86 1.02
N ILE A 376 -25.27 -21.82 0.84
CA ILE A 376 -24.67 -21.23 -0.37
C ILE A 376 -24.35 -22.28 -1.43
N TRP A 377 -23.70 -23.38 -1.06
CA TRP A 377 -23.30 -24.43 -2.00
C TRP A 377 -24.47 -25.31 -2.49
N THR A 378 -25.59 -25.33 -1.77
CA THR A 378 -26.84 -26.01 -2.15
C THR A 378 -27.70 -25.22 -3.12
N ARG A 379 -27.42 -23.92 -3.35
CA ARG A 379 -28.32 -23.05 -4.12
C ARG A 379 -28.37 -23.44 -5.59
N PRO A 380 -29.54 -23.34 -6.22
CA PRO A 380 -29.63 -23.35 -7.68
C PRO A 380 -29.00 -22.07 -8.26
N GLY A 381 -28.57 -22.12 -9.53
CA GLY A 381 -28.12 -20.95 -10.29
C GLY A 381 -26.71 -21.06 -10.87
N ILE A 382 -25.75 -21.56 -10.09
CA ILE A 382 -24.40 -21.90 -10.58
C ILE A 382 -24.05 -23.33 -10.17
N ASP A 383 -23.50 -24.09 -11.11
CA ASP A 383 -23.13 -25.48 -10.88
C ASP A 383 -21.87 -25.60 -10.02
N ARG A 384 -21.54 -26.83 -9.60
CA ARG A 384 -20.39 -27.08 -8.72
C ARG A 384 -19.05 -26.75 -9.36
N ARG A 385 -18.95 -26.85 -10.69
CA ARG A 385 -17.74 -26.52 -11.42
C ARG A 385 -17.50 -25.02 -11.34
N MET A 386 -18.50 -24.21 -11.68
CA MET A 386 -18.41 -22.76 -11.60
C MET A 386 -18.18 -22.27 -10.17
N ARG A 387 -18.84 -22.89 -9.17
CA ARG A 387 -18.58 -22.59 -7.75
C ARG A 387 -17.12 -22.84 -7.38
N SER A 388 -16.58 -24.00 -7.73
CA SER A 388 -15.16 -24.31 -7.52
C SER A 388 -14.24 -23.31 -8.22
N ALA A 389 -14.54 -22.91 -9.46
CA ALA A 389 -13.74 -21.91 -10.17
C ALA A 389 -13.71 -20.57 -9.42
N VAL A 390 -14.87 -20.06 -8.98
CA VAL A 390 -14.97 -18.82 -8.20
C VAL A 390 -14.24 -18.95 -6.86
N THR A 391 -14.37 -20.09 -6.18
CA THR A 391 -13.68 -20.33 -4.91
C THR A 391 -12.16 -20.35 -5.09
N LEU A 392 -11.63 -21.01 -6.13
CA LEU A 392 -10.19 -21.00 -6.42
C LEU A 392 -9.68 -19.57 -6.61
N THR A 393 -10.34 -18.77 -7.44
CA THR A 393 -9.98 -17.36 -7.65
C THR A 393 -10.02 -16.56 -6.35
N ALA A 394 -11.03 -16.77 -5.50
CA ALA A 394 -11.13 -16.10 -4.21
C ALA A 394 -10.01 -16.48 -3.24
N MET A 395 -9.60 -17.76 -3.20
CA MET A 395 -8.47 -18.21 -2.38
C MET A 395 -7.15 -17.62 -2.86
N VAL A 396 -6.96 -17.48 -4.17
CA VAL A 396 -5.79 -16.81 -4.75
C VAL A 396 -5.79 -15.32 -4.41
N ALA A 397 -6.91 -14.63 -4.58
CA ALA A 397 -7.05 -13.20 -4.28
C ALA A 397 -6.82 -12.90 -2.79
N GLY A 398 -7.31 -13.75 -1.88
CA GLY A 398 -7.15 -13.59 -0.43
C GLY A 398 -5.84 -14.13 0.14
N GLY A 399 -4.99 -14.76 -0.67
CA GLY A 399 -3.74 -15.37 -0.20
C GLY A 399 -3.92 -16.57 0.74
N HIS A 400 -5.07 -17.26 0.69
CA HIS A 400 -5.42 -18.36 1.58
C HIS A 400 -4.84 -19.70 1.08
N GLN A 401 -3.54 -19.89 1.26
CA GLN A 401 -2.78 -20.99 0.65
C GLN A 401 -3.22 -22.39 1.11
N GLU A 402 -3.49 -22.57 2.41
CA GLU A 402 -3.92 -23.87 2.96
C GLU A 402 -5.30 -24.27 2.43
N GLU A 403 -6.23 -23.31 2.39
CA GLU A 403 -7.57 -23.49 1.84
C GLU A 403 -7.54 -23.71 0.32
N LEU A 404 -6.63 -23.04 -0.40
CA LEU A 404 -6.44 -23.24 -1.84
C LEU A 404 -6.09 -24.70 -2.16
N ALA A 405 -5.16 -25.30 -1.41
CA ALA A 405 -4.75 -26.69 -1.63
C ALA A 405 -5.93 -27.66 -1.51
N MET A 406 -6.75 -27.48 -0.47
CA MET A 406 -7.98 -28.24 -0.26
C MET A 406 -8.97 -28.03 -1.41
N HIS A 407 -9.19 -26.77 -1.83
CA HIS A 407 -10.15 -26.44 -2.86
C HIS A 407 -9.72 -26.85 -4.28
N VAL A 408 -8.42 -27.04 -4.55
CA VAL A 408 -7.94 -27.67 -5.80
C VAL A 408 -8.39 -29.13 -5.86
N ARG A 409 -8.26 -29.92 -4.77
CA ARG A 409 -8.80 -31.30 -4.73
C ARG A 409 -10.32 -31.31 -4.92
N ALA A 410 -11.01 -30.39 -4.26
CA ALA A 410 -12.45 -30.25 -4.37
C ALA A 410 -12.90 -29.88 -5.80
N ALA A 411 -12.14 -29.00 -6.48
CA ALA A 411 -12.41 -28.61 -7.86
C ALA A 411 -12.33 -29.80 -8.83
N VAL A 412 -11.29 -30.63 -8.71
CA VAL A 412 -11.17 -31.87 -9.49
C VAL A 412 -12.34 -32.81 -9.21
N ARG A 413 -12.72 -33.00 -7.94
CA ARG A 413 -13.87 -33.83 -7.54
C ARG A 413 -15.19 -33.32 -8.11
N ASN A 414 -15.36 -31.99 -8.16
CA ASN A 414 -16.52 -31.34 -8.74
C ASN A 414 -16.50 -31.33 -10.29
N GLY A 415 -15.45 -31.87 -10.92
CA GLY A 415 -15.37 -32.08 -12.36
C GLY A 415 -14.63 -31.00 -13.14
N LEU A 416 -13.79 -30.18 -12.50
CA LEU A 416 -12.84 -29.34 -13.23
C LEU A 416 -11.69 -30.19 -13.76
N THR A 417 -11.31 -29.96 -15.01
CA THR A 417 -10.10 -30.54 -15.59
C THR A 417 -8.85 -29.78 -15.13
N ARG A 418 -7.67 -30.39 -15.29
CA ARG A 418 -6.38 -29.73 -15.02
C ARG A 418 -6.19 -28.48 -15.87
N ASP A 419 -6.60 -28.56 -17.13
CA ASP A 419 -6.52 -27.44 -18.06
C ASP A 419 -7.43 -26.29 -17.61
N GLU A 420 -8.67 -26.58 -17.18
CA GLU A 420 -9.56 -25.55 -16.64
C GLU A 420 -9.02 -24.90 -15.37
N ILE A 421 -8.45 -25.68 -14.45
CA ILE A 421 -7.79 -25.14 -13.25
C ILE A 421 -6.62 -24.25 -13.67
N LYS A 422 -5.80 -24.67 -14.63
CA LYS A 422 -4.70 -23.86 -15.18
C LYS A 422 -5.23 -22.54 -15.76
N GLU A 423 -6.27 -22.56 -16.58
CA GLU A 423 -6.85 -21.34 -17.17
C GLU A 423 -7.38 -20.38 -16.09
N ILE A 424 -8.00 -20.91 -15.02
CA ILE A 424 -8.44 -20.10 -13.88
C ILE A 424 -7.25 -19.43 -13.18
N LEU A 425 -6.15 -20.16 -12.97
CA LEU A 425 -4.94 -19.61 -12.33
C LEU A 425 -4.21 -18.60 -13.24
N LEU A 426 -4.20 -18.81 -14.56
CA LEU A 426 -3.71 -17.84 -15.54
C LEU A 426 -4.54 -16.56 -15.50
N GLN A 427 -5.87 -16.68 -15.52
CA GLN A 427 -6.79 -15.54 -15.37
C GLN A 427 -6.53 -14.80 -14.05
N SER A 428 -6.29 -15.54 -12.96
CA SER A 428 -6.00 -14.97 -11.65
C SER A 428 -4.69 -14.16 -11.64
N ALA A 429 -3.71 -14.47 -12.49
CA ALA A 429 -2.47 -13.69 -12.57
C ALA A 429 -2.70 -12.23 -12.98
N VAL A 430 -3.72 -11.98 -13.81
CA VAL A 430 -4.09 -10.64 -14.29
C VAL A 430 -4.72 -9.81 -13.18
N TYR A 431 -5.59 -10.41 -12.38
CA TYR A 431 -6.41 -9.67 -11.40
C TYR A 431 -5.91 -9.77 -9.96
N CYS A 432 -5.15 -10.80 -9.64
CA CYS A 432 -4.65 -11.08 -8.29
C CYS A 432 -3.12 -10.94 -8.17
N SER A 433 -2.43 -10.52 -9.24
CA SER A 433 -0.97 -10.44 -9.42
C SER A 433 -0.26 -11.75 -9.79
N VAL A 434 0.85 -11.61 -10.51
CA VAL A 434 1.74 -12.73 -10.90
C VAL A 434 2.32 -13.47 -9.68
N PRO A 435 2.77 -12.83 -8.59
CA PRO A 435 3.22 -13.53 -7.38
C PRO A 435 2.15 -14.43 -6.74
N SER A 436 0.91 -13.96 -6.65
CA SER A 436 -0.21 -14.76 -6.14
C SER A 436 -0.48 -15.97 -7.03
N ALA A 437 -0.46 -15.79 -8.35
CA ALA A 437 -0.60 -16.88 -9.30
C ALA A 437 0.57 -17.86 -9.23
N ASN A 438 1.82 -17.41 -9.11
CA ASN A 438 2.99 -18.30 -8.94
C ASN A 438 2.83 -19.22 -7.72
N THR A 439 2.39 -18.65 -6.60
CA THR A 439 2.10 -19.41 -5.38
C THR A 439 0.97 -20.42 -5.63
N ALA A 440 -0.10 -19.99 -6.30
CA ALA A 440 -1.22 -20.85 -6.64
C ALA A 440 -0.84 -22.00 -7.57
N PHE A 441 -0.01 -21.74 -8.59
CA PHE A 441 0.52 -22.76 -9.51
C PHE A 441 1.38 -23.79 -8.78
N LYS A 442 2.22 -23.35 -7.84
CA LYS A 442 3.02 -24.27 -7.01
C LYS A 442 2.13 -25.19 -6.18
N ILE A 443 1.11 -24.62 -5.52
CA ILE A 443 0.17 -25.37 -4.68
C ILE A 443 -0.64 -26.35 -5.53
N ALA A 444 -1.25 -25.87 -6.62
CA ALA A 444 -2.05 -26.71 -7.51
C ALA A 444 -1.21 -27.83 -8.13
N GLY A 445 0.03 -27.54 -8.55
CA GLY A 445 0.96 -28.54 -9.07
C GLY A 445 1.25 -29.66 -8.06
N GLN A 446 1.53 -29.31 -6.81
CA GLN A 446 1.74 -30.31 -5.75
C GLN A 446 0.49 -31.16 -5.52
N VAL A 447 -0.68 -30.53 -5.36
CA VAL A 447 -1.94 -31.23 -5.11
C VAL A 447 -2.30 -32.18 -6.25
N LEU A 448 -2.13 -31.74 -7.50
CA LEU A 448 -2.41 -32.56 -8.68
C LEU A 448 -1.43 -33.74 -8.80
N ALA A 449 -0.17 -33.57 -8.41
CA ALA A 449 0.79 -34.67 -8.35
C ALA A 449 0.43 -35.69 -7.27
N ASP A 450 0.01 -35.24 -6.09
CA ASP A 450 -0.44 -36.13 -5.01
C ASP A 450 -1.66 -36.96 -5.45
N LEU A 451 -2.64 -36.32 -6.10
CA LEU A 451 -3.83 -36.99 -6.64
C LEU A 451 -3.48 -38.04 -7.72
N ASP A 452 -2.40 -37.85 -8.48
CA ASP A 452 -1.93 -38.85 -9.44
C ASP A 452 -1.29 -40.05 -8.74
N ALA A 453 -0.60 -39.83 -7.63
CA ALA A 453 0.05 -40.90 -6.86
C ALA A 453 -0.96 -41.76 -6.06
N GLU A 454 -2.15 -41.21 -5.78
CA GLU A 454 -3.25 -41.88 -5.09
C GLU A 454 -4.12 -42.75 -6.04
N ARG A 455 -3.91 -42.67 -7.36
CA ARG A 455 -4.64 -43.43 -8.40
C ARG A 455 -3.85 -44.65 -8.86
#